data_AF-A0A1Y6K8Z1-F1
#
_entry.id   AF-A0A1Y6K8Z1-F1
#
_cell.length_a   1.000
_cell.length_b   1.000
_cell.length_c   1.000
_cell.angle_alpha   90.00
_cell.angle_beta   90.00
_cell.angle_gamma   90.00
#
_symmetry.space_group_name_H-M   'P 1'
#
loop_
_entity.id
_entity.type
_entity.pdbx_description
1 polymer ?
#
loop_
_entity_poly.entity_id
_entity_poly.type
_entity_poly.pdbx_seq_one_letter_code
_entity_poly.pdbx_strand_id
1 'polypeptide(L)'
;MSSVLDRRVAVQALLRDRGDLLVVSGLGSSSYDLFAAGDHDANFYLWGAMGGAVMIGLGLALAQPSRPVAVITGDGEQLMGLGSLATSAAKKPTNLSVVVLDNAHFGETGMQMSHSGLGANLELIASGAGFPSVHTITDHAALDAFRPKLHDRAGPHFARVAISTDHVDRALPPRDGVFLKNRFRGHLGYPVS
;
A
#
# COMPACT_ATOMS: atom_id res chain seq x y z
N MET A 1 16.82 9.05 18.20
CA MET A 1 16.72 9.17 16.73
C MET A 1 15.90 8.00 16.24
N SER A 2 14.71 8.23 15.70
CA SER A 2 13.93 7.14 15.08
C SER A 2 14.72 6.65 13.87
N SER A 3 15.15 5.39 13.87
CA SER A 3 15.77 4.80 12.69
C SER A 3 14.69 4.65 11.62
N VAL A 4 14.66 5.54 10.64
CA VAL A 4 13.73 5.41 9.52
C VAL A 4 14.15 4.25 8.62
N LEU A 5 13.19 3.48 8.12
CA LEU A 5 13.45 2.30 7.29
C LEU A 5 13.81 2.71 5.86
N ASP A 6 14.68 1.95 5.20
CA ASP A 6 14.81 2.04 3.74
C ASP A 6 13.51 1.53 3.09
N ARG A 7 12.93 2.33 2.19
CA ARG A 7 11.64 2.04 1.58
C ARG A 7 11.61 0.75 0.74
N ARG A 8 12.70 0.43 0.02
CA ARG A 8 12.79 -0.80 -0.79
C ARG A 8 12.95 -2.01 0.09
N VAL A 9 13.82 -1.93 1.09
CA VAL A 9 14.01 -3.02 2.06
C VAL A 9 12.71 -3.29 2.80
N ALA A 10 11.97 -2.23 3.16
CA ALA A 10 10.67 -2.37 3.82
C ALA A 10 9.64 -3.09 2.93
N VAL A 11 9.47 -2.68 1.67
CA VAL A 11 8.55 -3.33 0.73
C VAL A 11 8.97 -4.77 0.43
N GLN A 12 10.28 -5.01 0.23
CA GLN A 12 10.80 -6.37 0.01
C GLN A 12 10.55 -7.28 1.22
N ALA A 13 10.71 -6.78 2.44
CA ALA A 13 10.45 -7.55 3.65
C ALA A 13 8.95 -7.87 3.81
N LEU A 14 8.05 -6.90 3.54
CA LEU A 14 6.60 -7.13 3.56
C LEU A 14 6.16 -8.20 2.56
N LEU A 15 6.79 -8.28 1.39
CA LEU A 15 6.41 -9.19 0.30
C LEU A 15 7.19 -10.51 0.30
N ARG A 16 8.07 -10.72 1.28
CA ARG A 16 8.78 -12.00 1.43
C ARG A 16 7.76 -13.09 1.75
N ASP A 17 7.82 -14.19 0.99
CA ASP A 17 6.91 -15.33 1.11
C ASP A 17 5.43 -14.97 0.85
N ARG A 18 5.16 -14.01 -0.05
CA ARG A 18 3.82 -13.41 -0.27
C ARG A 18 2.65 -14.36 -0.57
N GLY A 19 2.89 -15.62 -0.93
CA GLY A 19 1.83 -16.57 -1.29
C GLY A 19 0.83 -16.02 -2.32
N ASP A 20 -0.46 -16.07 -2.00
CA ASP A 20 -1.57 -15.66 -2.88
C ASP A 20 -1.97 -14.17 -2.74
N LEU A 21 -1.19 -13.39 -1.97
CA LEU A 21 -1.43 -11.97 -1.69
C LEU A 21 -1.57 -11.16 -2.97
N LEU A 22 -2.69 -10.46 -3.07
CA LEU A 22 -2.97 -9.49 -4.12
C LEU A 22 -2.48 -8.12 -3.67
N VAL A 23 -1.70 -7.42 -4.51
CA VAL A 23 -1.10 -6.13 -4.13
C VAL A 23 -1.51 -5.04 -5.10
N VAL A 24 -2.03 -3.93 -4.57
CA VAL A 24 -2.28 -2.70 -5.30
C VAL A 24 -1.28 -1.66 -4.80
N SER A 25 -0.46 -1.09 -5.67
CA SER A 25 0.40 0.03 -5.28
C SER A 25 -0.23 1.37 -5.61
N GLY A 26 0.12 2.38 -4.83
CA GLY A 26 -0.13 3.77 -5.17
C GLY A 26 0.69 4.26 -6.35
N LEU A 27 0.33 5.44 -6.84
CA LEU A 27 1.07 6.20 -7.83
C LEU A 27 2.48 6.55 -7.30
N GLY A 28 3.47 6.49 -8.19
CA GLY A 28 4.82 6.97 -7.91
C GLY A 28 5.68 5.95 -7.19
N SER A 29 6.42 6.40 -6.17
CA SER A 29 7.48 5.61 -5.51
C SER A 29 7.01 4.23 -5.04
N SER A 30 5.79 4.12 -4.48
CA SER A 30 5.26 2.83 -4.02
C SER A 30 5.11 1.80 -5.14
N SER A 31 4.76 2.22 -6.36
CA SER A 31 4.78 1.34 -7.54
C SER A 31 6.20 0.93 -7.95
N TYR A 32 7.19 1.81 -7.78
CA TYR A 32 8.58 1.49 -8.11
C TYR A 32 9.17 0.51 -7.10
N ASP A 33 8.89 0.70 -5.82
CA ASP A 33 9.37 -0.17 -4.75
C ASP A 33 8.70 -1.54 -4.83
N LEU A 34 7.40 -1.60 -5.15
CA LEU A 34 6.69 -2.86 -5.43
C LEU A 34 7.31 -3.61 -6.63
N PHE A 35 7.59 -2.90 -7.72
CA PHE A 35 8.22 -3.50 -8.90
C PHE A 35 9.66 -3.97 -8.62
N ALA A 36 10.44 -3.18 -7.87
CA ALA A 36 11.79 -3.54 -7.44
C ALA A 36 11.83 -4.75 -6.50
N ALA A 37 10.79 -4.94 -5.67
CA ALA A 37 10.63 -6.11 -4.83
C ALA A 37 10.27 -7.39 -5.62
N GLY A 38 9.99 -7.27 -6.92
CA GLY A 38 9.72 -8.36 -7.85
C GLY A 38 8.39 -8.18 -8.57
N ASP A 39 8.44 -8.12 -9.91
CA ASP A 39 7.22 -8.09 -10.71
C ASP A 39 6.44 -9.40 -10.59
N HIS A 40 5.12 -9.29 -10.57
CA HIS A 40 4.21 -10.42 -10.40
C HIS A 40 2.86 -10.10 -11.02
N ASP A 41 2.16 -11.11 -11.53
CA ASP A 41 0.82 -10.93 -12.11
C ASP A 41 -0.25 -10.49 -11.09
N ALA A 42 0.08 -10.56 -9.80
CA ALA A 42 -0.76 -10.16 -8.67
C ALA A 42 -0.38 -8.76 -8.15
N ASN A 43 0.46 -8.03 -8.88
CA ASN A 43 0.75 -6.63 -8.65
C ASN A 43 -0.09 -5.79 -9.61
N PHE A 44 -0.89 -4.88 -9.07
CA PHE A 44 -1.59 -3.85 -9.82
C PHE A 44 -0.94 -2.49 -9.55
N TYR A 45 -0.16 -2.01 -10.52
CA TYR A 45 0.51 -0.71 -10.42
C TYR A 45 -0.46 0.40 -10.83
N LEU A 46 -0.89 1.23 -9.88
CA LEU A 46 -1.82 2.32 -10.18
C LEU A 46 -1.10 3.50 -10.84
N TRP A 47 -1.56 3.87 -12.03
CA TRP A 47 -1.07 5.04 -12.76
C TRP A 47 -2.18 6.06 -12.96
N GLY A 48 -1.86 7.35 -12.85
CA GLY A 48 -2.77 8.46 -13.18
C GLY A 48 -3.97 8.64 -12.25
N ALA A 49 -4.00 7.99 -11.09
CA ALA A 49 -5.13 8.03 -10.15
C ALA A 49 -4.67 8.14 -8.69
N MET A 50 -3.95 9.21 -8.37
CA MET A 50 -3.54 9.51 -7.00
C MET A 50 -4.78 9.63 -6.10
N GLY A 51 -4.72 9.01 -4.92
CA GLY A 51 -5.81 8.87 -3.96
C GLY A 51 -6.71 7.65 -4.22
N GLY A 52 -6.47 6.90 -5.29
CA GLY A 52 -7.33 5.79 -5.72
C GLY A 52 -6.96 4.41 -5.18
N ALA A 53 -5.71 4.16 -4.75
CA ALA A 53 -5.24 2.79 -4.48
C ALA A 53 -6.04 2.06 -3.40
N VAL A 54 -6.40 2.74 -2.31
CA VAL A 54 -7.20 2.13 -1.24
C VAL A 54 -8.59 1.75 -1.71
N MET A 55 -9.24 2.55 -2.56
CA MET A 55 -10.56 2.22 -3.08
C MET A 55 -10.52 1.04 -4.06
N ILE A 56 -9.45 0.94 -4.87
CA ILE A 56 -9.21 -0.23 -5.73
C ILE A 56 -8.97 -1.48 -4.87
N GLY A 57 -8.10 -1.38 -3.85
CA GLY A 57 -7.84 -2.46 -2.90
C GLY A 57 -9.10 -2.91 -2.15
N LEU A 58 -9.94 -1.97 -1.72
CA LEU A 58 -11.24 -2.27 -1.10
C LEU A 58 -12.16 -3.03 -2.06
N GLY A 59 -12.32 -2.54 -3.30
CA GLY A 59 -13.12 -3.22 -4.30
C GLY A 59 -12.64 -4.65 -4.56
N LEU A 60 -11.32 -4.84 -4.63
CA LEU A 60 -10.70 -6.14 -4.79
C LEU A 60 -10.94 -7.05 -3.58
N ALA A 61 -10.78 -6.53 -2.36
CA ALA A 61 -11.00 -7.29 -1.13
C ALA A 61 -12.45 -7.78 -1.02
N LEU A 62 -13.41 -6.94 -1.41
CA LEU A 62 -14.83 -7.28 -1.46
C LEU A 62 -15.16 -8.29 -2.57
N ALA A 63 -14.50 -8.19 -3.73
CA ALA A 63 -14.73 -9.09 -4.87
C ALA A 63 -14.00 -10.44 -4.74
N GLN A 64 -12.89 -10.49 -3.98
CA GLN A 64 -12.07 -11.67 -3.74
C GLN A 64 -12.00 -11.99 -2.23
N PRO A 65 -13.14 -12.32 -1.58
CA PRO A 65 -13.22 -12.50 -0.14
C PRO A 65 -12.55 -13.78 0.35
N SER A 66 -11.80 -14.52 -0.47
CA SER A 66 -10.96 -15.66 -0.03
C SER A 66 -9.46 -15.36 -0.11
N ARG A 67 -9.05 -14.26 -0.76
CA ARG A 67 -7.65 -13.91 -0.99
C ARG A 67 -7.25 -12.70 -0.15
N PRO A 68 -6.04 -12.65 0.42
CA PRO A 68 -5.57 -11.45 1.11
C PRO A 68 -5.24 -10.35 0.10
N VAL A 69 -5.50 -9.09 0.48
CA VAL A 69 -5.27 -7.89 -0.33
C VAL A 69 -4.44 -6.88 0.47
N ALA A 70 -3.31 -6.46 -0.07
CA ALA A 70 -2.51 -5.36 0.45
C ALA A 70 -2.56 -4.16 -0.51
N VAL A 71 -2.74 -2.97 0.07
CA VAL A 71 -2.50 -1.70 -0.60
C VAL A 71 -1.20 -1.15 -0.07
N ILE A 72 -0.21 -0.93 -0.94
CA ILE A 72 1.07 -0.31 -0.57
C ILE A 72 1.12 1.06 -1.23
N THR A 73 0.95 2.13 -0.46
CA THR A 73 0.81 3.49 -1.00
C THR A 73 1.70 4.49 -0.25
N GLY A 74 1.85 5.70 -0.79
CA GLY A 74 2.56 6.79 -0.12
C GLY A 74 1.64 7.60 0.79
N ASP A 75 2.20 8.29 1.78
CA ASP A 75 1.50 9.23 2.65
C ASP A 75 0.77 10.33 1.88
N GLY A 76 1.45 10.98 0.92
CA GLY A 76 0.85 12.02 0.08
C GLY A 76 -0.36 11.52 -0.71
N GLU A 77 -0.29 10.28 -1.21
CA GLU A 77 -1.41 9.65 -1.90
C GLU A 77 -2.57 9.33 -0.94
N GLN A 78 -2.27 8.72 0.21
CA GLN A 78 -3.30 8.37 1.19
C GLN A 78 -4.06 9.61 1.67
N LEU A 79 -3.36 10.73 1.85
CA LEU A 79 -3.95 12.00 2.26
C LEU A 79 -4.86 12.61 1.19
N MET A 80 -4.55 12.43 -0.09
CA MET A 80 -5.45 12.82 -1.19
C MET A 80 -6.70 11.92 -1.22
N GLY A 81 -6.55 10.65 -0.87
CA GLY A 81 -7.64 9.65 -0.82
C GLY A 81 -8.28 9.46 0.55
N LEU A 82 -8.27 10.45 1.46
CA LEU A 82 -8.59 10.23 2.88
C LEU A 82 -9.95 9.57 3.15
N GLY A 83 -10.99 9.93 2.39
CA GLY A 83 -12.34 9.34 2.51
C GLY A 83 -12.41 7.83 2.23
N SER A 84 -11.38 7.28 1.60
CA SER A 84 -11.25 5.83 1.40
C SER A 84 -11.08 5.07 2.71
N LEU A 85 -10.48 5.69 3.75
CA LEU A 85 -10.33 5.09 5.07
C LEU A 85 -11.69 4.93 5.75
N ALA A 86 -12.51 5.98 5.76
CA ALA A 86 -13.86 5.92 6.31
C ALA A 86 -14.72 4.87 5.60
N THR A 87 -14.62 4.79 4.27
CA THR A 87 -15.35 3.79 3.49
C THR A 87 -14.88 2.36 3.79
N SER A 88 -13.57 2.14 3.87
CA SER A 88 -12.98 0.82 4.18
C SER A 88 -13.35 0.36 5.59
N ALA A 89 -13.28 1.26 6.58
CA ALA A 89 -13.69 1.01 7.95
C ALA A 89 -15.19 0.75 8.10
N ALA A 90 -16.03 1.36 7.27
CA ALA A 90 -17.46 1.06 7.24
C ALA A 90 -17.76 -0.32 6.64
N LYS A 91 -17.00 -0.74 5.60
CA LYS A 91 -17.19 -2.04 4.94
C LYS A 91 -16.55 -3.21 5.69
N LYS A 92 -15.51 -2.96 6.48
CA LYS A 92 -14.81 -3.95 7.33
C LYS A 92 -14.41 -5.24 6.61
N PRO A 93 -13.77 -5.19 5.41
CA PRO A 93 -13.26 -6.40 4.78
C PRO A 93 -12.17 -7.02 5.67
N THR A 94 -12.32 -8.30 6.00
CA THR A 94 -11.38 -9.00 6.90
C THR A 94 -10.03 -9.31 6.27
N ASN A 95 -9.89 -9.03 4.97
CA ASN A 95 -8.75 -9.41 4.13
C ASN A 95 -8.03 -8.24 3.48
N LEU A 96 -8.24 -7.03 3.99
CA LEU A 96 -7.60 -5.82 3.49
C LEU A 96 -6.54 -5.33 4.48
N SER A 97 -5.35 -5.06 3.98
CA SER A 97 -4.32 -4.30 4.69
C SER A 97 -3.95 -3.06 3.89
N VAL A 98 -4.02 -1.88 4.51
CA VAL A 98 -3.53 -0.63 3.95
C VAL A 98 -2.19 -0.30 4.60
N VAL A 99 -1.12 -0.30 3.81
CA VAL A 99 0.24 -0.01 4.22
C VAL A 99 0.66 1.29 3.58
N VAL A 100 0.91 2.31 4.41
CA VAL A 100 1.35 3.63 3.96
C VAL A 100 2.83 3.80 4.24
N LEU A 101 3.62 3.93 3.18
CA LEU A 101 5.02 4.33 3.23
C LEU A 101 5.07 5.85 3.43
N ASP A 102 5.51 6.28 4.61
CA ASP A 102 5.48 7.66 5.04
C ASP A 102 6.90 8.21 5.23
N ASN A 103 7.35 9.00 4.26
CA ASN A 103 8.60 9.76 4.31
C ASN A 103 8.34 11.25 4.61
N ALA A 104 7.10 11.64 4.92
CA ALA A 104 6.68 13.02 5.16
C ALA A 104 6.88 14.00 3.98
N HIS A 105 7.07 13.51 2.76
CA HIS A 105 7.40 14.32 1.58
C HIS A 105 6.77 13.80 0.28
N PHE A 106 6.48 14.71 -0.64
CA PHE A 106 6.16 14.33 -2.03
C PHE A 106 7.43 13.97 -2.81
N GLY A 107 7.86 12.70 -2.68
CA GLY A 107 9.13 12.22 -3.22
C GLY A 107 9.31 12.30 -4.73
N GLU A 108 8.22 12.25 -5.49
CA GLU A 108 8.26 12.25 -6.96
C GLU A 108 8.25 13.64 -7.60
N THR A 109 7.94 14.68 -6.83
CA THR A 109 7.80 16.04 -7.34
C THR A 109 9.05 16.86 -7.06
N GLY A 110 9.15 17.46 -5.88
CA GLY A 110 10.24 18.37 -5.52
C GLY A 110 10.63 18.25 -4.05
N MET A 111 10.32 17.12 -3.41
CA MET A 111 10.59 16.90 -1.98
C MET A 111 9.97 17.98 -1.09
N GLN A 112 8.78 18.48 -1.45
CA GLN A 112 8.03 19.34 -0.54
C GLN A 112 7.48 18.49 0.59
N MET A 113 7.40 19.05 1.80
CA MET A 113 6.74 18.38 2.92
C MET A 113 5.31 18.01 2.53
N SER A 114 4.93 16.77 2.78
CA SER A 114 3.55 16.31 2.64
C SER A 114 2.73 16.78 3.84
N HIS A 115 1.42 16.50 3.83
CA HIS A 115 0.59 16.82 4.99
C HIS A 115 1.02 16.05 6.25
N SER A 116 1.60 14.84 6.13
CA SER A 116 2.11 14.12 7.31
C SER A 116 3.34 14.80 7.89
N GLY A 117 4.23 15.34 7.03
CA GLY A 117 5.33 16.20 7.46
C GLY A 117 4.88 17.50 8.14
N LEU A 118 3.70 18.00 7.77
CA LEU A 118 3.11 19.21 8.34
C LEU A 118 2.22 18.95 9.56
N GLY A 119 2.16 17.71 10.06
CA GLY A 119 1.49 17.37 11.32
C GLY A 119 0.22 16.51 11.20
N ALA A 120 -0.19 16.11 9.98
CA ALA A 120 -1.29 15.16 9.82
C ALA A 120 -0.87 13.76 10.27
N ASN A 121 -1.54 13.22 11.30
CA ASN A 121 -1.24 11.90 11.84
C ASN A 121 -2.15 10.84 11.21
N LEU A 122 -1.59 10.04 10.29
CA LEU A 122 -2.34 9.05 9.52
C LEU A 122 -2.86 7.88 10.37
N GLU A 123 -2.11 7.43 11.38
CA GLU A 123 -2.55 6.36 12.27
C GLU A 123 -3.75 6.79 13.13
N LEU A 124 -3.75 8.04 13.64
CA LEU A 124 -4.87 8.60 14.38
C LEU A 124 -6.08 8.83 13.47
N ILE A 125 -5.87 9.27 12.23
CA ILE A 125 -6.96 9.40 11.26
C ILE A 125 -7.57 8.03 10.93
N ALA A 126 -6.74 7.00 10.69
CA ALA A 126 -7.22 5.65 10.43
C ALA A 126 -8.00 5.07 11.62
N SER A 127 -7.49 5.28 12.84
CA SER A 127 -8.18 4.90 14.07
C SER A 127 -9.51 5.64 14.22
N GLY A 128 -9.53 6.96 13.98
CA GLY A 128 -10.74 7.79 14.03
C GLY A 128 -11.75 7.46 12.93
N ALA A 129 -11.29 6.96 11.78
CA ALA A 129 -12.15 6.43 10.73
C ALA A 129 -12.80 5.09 11.11
N GLY A 130 -12.31 4.41 12.14
CA GLY A 130 -12.88 3.17 12.67
C GLY A 130 -12.14 1.90 12.27
N PHE A 131 -10.88 1.97 11.86
CA PHE A 131 -10.07 0.77 11.65
C PHE A 131 -9.86 0.03 12.98
N PRO A 132 -10.17 -1.28 13.06
CA PRO A 132 -10.02 -2.06 14.29
C PRO A 132 -8.56 -2.39 14.61
N SER A 133 -7.64 -2.16 13.68
CA SER A 133 -6.24 -2.60 13.78
C SER A 133 -5.35 -1.59 13.08
N VAL A 134 -4.63 -0.79 13.87
CA VAL A 134 -3.78 0.32 13.41
C VAL A 134 -2.38 0.13 13.97
N HIS A 135 -1.36 0.21 13.12
CA HIS A 135 0.03 -0.06 13.46
C HIS A 135 0.94 1.08 13.02
N THR A 136 1.91 1.40 13.86
CA THR A 136 3.02 2.30 13.52
C THR A 136 4.30 1.49 13.49
N ILE A 137 4.96 1.47 12.33
CA ILE A 137 6.14 0.67 12.07
C ILE A 137 7.32 1.62 11.88
N THR A 138 8.28 1.56 12.80
CA THR A 138 9.47 2.43 12.80
C THR A 138 10.78 1.67 12.78
N ASP A 139 10.74 0.34 12.73
CA ASP A 139 11.93 -0.50 12.65
C ASP A 139 11.61 -1.86 12.02
N HIS A 140 12.65 -2.65 11.76
CA HIS A 140 12.51 -3.96 11.12
C HIS A 140 11.77 -4.97 11.98
N ALA A 141 11.87 -4.89 13.31
CA ALA A 141 11.18 -5.82 14.20
C ALA A 141 9.66 -5.61 14.16
N ALA A 142 9.21 -4.35 14.18
CA ALA A 142 7.80 -4.00 14.00
C ALA A 142 7.29 -4.38 12.60
N LEU A 143 8.13 -4.23 11.57
CA LEU A 143 7.80 -4.64 10.20
C LEU A 143 7.60 -6.16 10.11
N ASP A 144 8.53 -6.94 10.67
CA ASP A 144 8.46 -8.40 10.70
C ASP A 144 7.28 -8.90 11.53
N ALA A 145 6.93 -8.22 12.62
CA ALA A 145 5.75 -8.51 13.43
C ALA A 145 4.43 -8.19 12.71
N PHE A 146 4.43 -7.19 11.83
CA PHE A 146 3.25 -6.82 11.04
C PHE A 146 3.06 -7.72 9.82
N ARG A 147 4.14 -8.19 9.16
CA ARG A 147 4.08 -8.98 7.92
C ARG A 147 3.03 -10.11 7.93
N PRO A 148 2.92 -10.97 8.96
CA PRO A 148 1.90 -12.03 8.99
C PRO A 148 0.46 -11.52 8.87
N LYS A 149 0.19 -10.27 9.29
CA LYS A 149 -1.14 -9.64 9.20
C LYS A 149 -1.58 -9.37 7.77
N LEU A 150 -0.64 -9.26 6.83
CA LEU A 150 -0.97 -9.14 5.41
C LEU A 150 -1.73 -10.39 4.91
N HIS A 151 -1.55 -11.53 5.56
CA HIS A 151 -2.14 -12.81 5.18
C HIS A 151 -3.29 -13.24 6.08
N ASP A 152 -3.43 -12.61 7.26
CA ASP A 152 -4.49 -12.97 8.18
C ASP A 152 -5.86 -12.51 7.68
N ARG A 153 -6.91 -13.00 8.33
CA ARG A 153 -8.30 -12.73 7.99
C ARG A 153 -8.99 -11.96 9.12
N ALA A 154 -8.26 -11.03 9.75
CA ALA A 154 -8.68 -10.23 10.90
C ALA A 154 -8.60 -8.71 10.63
N GLY A 155 -8.58 -8.31 9.36
CA GLY A 155 -8.60 -6.93 8.92
C GLY A 155 -9.95 -6.21 9.09
N PRO A 156 -10.09 -4.97 8.60
CA PRO A 156 -9.07 -4.26 7.83
C PRO A 156 -7.94 -3.75 8.72
N HIS A 157 -6.69 -3.90 8.27
CA HIS A 157 -5.51 -3.37 8.93
C HIS A 157 -5.09 -2.05 8.30
N PHE A 158 -4.60 -1.13 9.12
CA PHE A 158 -3.86 0.04 8.69
C PHE A 158 -2.45 0.00 9.30
N ALA A 159 -1.42 0.23 8.49
CA ALA A 159 -0.06 0.36 8.96
C ALA A 159 0.60 1.60 8.34
N ARG A 160 1.17 2.46 9.19
CA ARG A 160 2.09 3.52 8.76
C ARG A 160 3.51 3.01 8.93
N VAL A 161 4.28 2.99 7.85
CA VAL A 161 5.69 2.60 7.83
C VAL A 161 6.52 3.87 7.68
N ALA A 162 7.25 4.25 8.73
CA ALA A 162 8.17 5.38 8.67
C ALA A 162 9.40 5.00 7.83
N ILE A 163 9.59 5.71 6.72
CA ILE A 163 10.68 5.45 5.78
C ILE A 163 11.56 6.69 5.60
N SER A 164 12.80 6.49 5.19
CA SER A 164 13.73 7.59 4.91
C SER A 164 13.33 8.35 3.65
N THR A 165 13.88 9.56 3.51
CA THR A 165 13.78 10.39 2.30
C THR A 165 14.92 10.12 1.32
N ASP A 166 15.71 9.06 1.53
CA ASP A 166 16.89 8.80 0.71
C ASP A 166 16.50 8.55 -0.74
N HIS A 167 17.33 9.05 -1.65
CA HIS A 167 17.12 8.81 -3.08
C HIS A 167 17.34 7.34 -3.38
N VAL A 168 16.39 6.77 -4.11
CA VAL A 168 16.48 5.41 -4.62
C VAL A 168 16.07 5.44 -6.08
N ASP A 169 16.89 4.83 -6.95
CA ASP A 169 16.63 4.82 -8.39
C ASP A 169 15.25 4.26 -8.74
N ARG A 170 14.66 4.74 -9.83
CA ARG A 170 13.33 4.30 -10.24
C ARG A 170 13.42 2.92 -10.90
N ALA A 171 12.66 1.96 -10.39
CA ALA A 171 12.38 0.72 -11.10
C ALA A 171 10.97 0.87 -11.71
N LEU A 172 10.86 0.95 -13.04
CA LEU A 172 9.62 1.33 -13.70
C LEU A 172 8.80 0.10 -14.12
N PRO A 173 7.61 -0.14 -13.53
CA PRO A 173 6.70 -1.16 -14.04
C PRO A 173 6.05 -0.73 -15.37
N PRO A 174 5.40 -1.67 -16.08
CA PRO A 174 4.56 -1.34 -17.23
C PRO A 174 3.56 -0.22 -16.90
N ARG A 175 3.40 0.73 -17.82
CA ARG A 175 2.50 1.89 -17.67
C ARG A 175 1.16 1.74 -18.40
N ASP A 176 1.02 0.66 -19.16
CA ASP A 176 -0.20 0.37 -19.90
C ASP A 176 -1.26 -0.18 -18.94
N GLY A 177 -2.28 0.64 -18.68
CA GLY A 177 -3.40 0.28 -17.80
C GLY A 177 -4.24 -0.90 -18.32
N VAL A 178 -4.34 -1.07 -19.65
CA VAL A 178 -5.04 -2.22 -20.25
C VAL A 178 -4.25 -3.49 -19.96
N PHE A 179 -2.94 -3.47 -20.20
CA PHE A 179 -2.05 -4.58 -19.88
C PHE A 179 -2.13 -4.95 -18.39
N LEU A 180 -2.00 -3.99 -17.49
CA LEU A 180 -2.02 -4.25 -16.04
C LEU A 180 -3.36 -4.84 -15.57
N LYS A 181 -4.47 -4.27 -16.05
CA LYS A 181 -5.82 -4.79 -15.78
C LYS A 181 -6.00 -6.20 -16.31
N ASN A 182 -5.59 -6.47 -17.56
CA ASN A 182 -5.73 -7.79 -18.16
C ASN A 182 -4.82 -8.82 -17.45
N ARG A 183 -3.54 -8.52 -17.22
CA ARG A 183 -2.62 -9.39 -16.48
C ARG A 183 -3.19 -9.80 -15.13
N PHE A 184 -3.66 -8.84 -14.35
CA PHE A 184 -4.24 -9.09 -13.04
C PHE A 184 -5.52 -9.93 -13.11
N ARG A 185 -6.41 -9.62 -14.06
CA ARG A 185 -7.64 -10.41 -14.29
C ARG A 185 -7.32 -11.85 -14.71
N GLY A 186 -6.34 -12.04 -15.60
CA GLY A 186 -5.86 -13.37 -16.00
C GLY A 186 -5.31 -14.15 -14.83
N HIS A 187 -4.56 -13.50 -13.93
CA HIS A 187 -4.08 -14.12 -12.68
C HIS A 187 -5.22 -14.52 -11.73
N LEU A 188 -6.35 -13.81 -11.76
CA LEU A 188 -7.56 -14.19 -11.04
C LEU A 188 -8.38 -15.29 -11.75
N GLY A 189 -7.95 -15.76 -12.93
CA GLY A 189 -8.65 -16.77 -13.73
C GLY A 189 -9.81 -16.22 -14.57
N TYR A 190 -9.92 -14.89 -14.74
CA TYR A 190 -10.95 -14.30 -15.58
C TYR A 190 -10.52 -14.20 -17.04
N PRO A 191 -11.46 -14.35 -18.00
CA PRO A 191 -11.20 -14.05 -19.40
C PRO A 191 -10.76 -12.59 -19.60
N VAL A 192 -9.81 -12.42 -20.53
CA VAL A 192 -9.23 -11.12 -20.92
C VAL A 192 -9.28 -10.96 -22.43
N SER A 193 -9.47 -9.71 -22.86
CA SER A 193 -9.51 -9.26 -24.25
C SER A 193 -8.59 -8.07 -24.42
#